data_AF-A0A147HZS1-F1
#
_entry.id   AF-A0A147HZS1-F1
#
_cell.length_a   1.000
_cell.length_b   1.000
_cell.length_c   1.000
_cell.angle_alpha   90.00
_cell.angle_beta   90.00
_cell.angle_gamma   90.00
#
_symmetry.space_group_name_H-M   'P 1'
#
loop_
_entity.id
_entity.type
_entity.pdbx_description
1 polymer ?
#
loop_
_entity_poly.entity_id
_entity_poly.type
_entity_poly.pdbx_seq_one_letter_code
_entity_poly.pdbx_strand_id
1 'polypeptide(L)'
;MTGWQKVAALTALYVVGMLWVNWTMVRRVRGAVAERAAWTIGDFDAAFTDADPRIAPAVRDALAPWYGEGVVPRPEDTLRRFLKMDRGEIDDLVAAAAARLGQPIAGPTVPDLPDVAAVVRHLDAILRGTCEAALPPIAPDQY
;
A
#
# COMPACT_ATOMS: atom_id res chain seq x y z
N MET A 1 -42.24 0.77 -39.39
CA MET A 1 -41.05 1.35 -38.73
C MET A 1 -40.14 1.95 -39.77
N THR A 2 -39.91 3.27 -39.71
CA THR A 2 -39.02 3.97 -40.65
C THR A 2 -37.55 3.67 -40.32
N GLY A 3 -36.63 3.80 -41.29
CA GLY A 3 -35.21 3.47 -41.11
C GLY A 3 -34.56 4.19 -39.93
N TRP A 4 -34.97 5.43 -39.66
CA TRP A 4 -34.50 6.22 -38.52
C TRP A 4 -34.92 5.67 -37.15
N GLN A 5 -36.10 5.05 -37.04
CA GLN A 5 -36.55 4.43 -35.79
C GLN A 5 -35.68 3.21 -35.43
N LYS A 6 -35.21 2.46 -36.42
CA LYS A 6 -34.31 1.31 -36.20
C LYS A 6 -32.95 1.74 -35.69
N VAL A 7 -32.39 2.81 -36.27
CA VAL A 7 -31.11 3.38 -35.83
C VAL A 7 -31.21 3.90 -34.41
N ALA A 8 -32.26 4.67 -34.10
CA ALA A 8 -32.48 5.19 -32.74
C ALA A 8 -32.64 4.07 -31.71
N ALA A 9 -33.36 2.99 -32.04
CA ALA A 9 -33.52 1.84 -31.15
C ALA A 9 -32.19 1.11 -30.88
N LEU A 10 -31.34 0.95 -31.90
CA LEU A 10 -30.00 0.37 -31.76
C LEU A 10 -29.08 1.23 -30.89
N THR A 11 -29.09 2.54 -31.09
CA THR A 11 -28.31 3.48 -30.28
C THR A 11 -28.77 3.47 -28.82
N ALA A 12 -30.09 3.48 -28.58
CA ALA A 12 -30.63 3.40 -27.22
C ALA A 12 -30.22 2.09 -26.52
N LEU A 13 -30.31 0.96 -27.23
CA LEU A 13 -29.88 -0.34 -26.69
C LEU A 13 -28.39 -0.34 -26.34
N TYR A 14 -27.56 0.25 -27.19
CA TYR A 14 -26.12 0.36 -26.95
C TYR A 14 -25.81 1.20 -25.70
N VAL A 15 -26.42 2.38 -25.57
CA VAL A 15 -26.21 3.27 -24.42
C VAL A 15 -26.66 2.60 -23.12
N VAL A 16 -27.83 1.95 -23.13
CA VAL A 16 -28.33 1.21 -21.97
C VAL A 16 -27.40 0.05 -21.61
N GLY A 17 -26.90 -0.69 -22.61
CA GLY A 17 -25.91 -1.75 -22.39
C GLY A 17 -24.61 -1.22 -21.77
N MET A 18 -24.11 -0.09 -22.25
CA MET A 18 -22.89 0.54 -21.73
C MET A 18 -23.06 1.02 -20.29
N LEU A 19 -24.19 1.65 -19.98
CA LEU A 19 -24.56 2.06 -18.62
C LEU A 19 -24.68 0.87 -17.66
N TRP A 20 -25.26 -0.24 -18.12
CA TRP A 20 -25.39 -1.46 -17.31
C TRP A 20 -24.05 -2.14 -17.05
N VAL A 21 -23.18 -2.23 -18.07
CA VAL A 21 -21.81 -2.74 -17.91
C VAL A 21 -21.02 -1.86 -16.95
N ASN A 22 -21.10 -0.53 -17.09
CA ASN A 22 -20.43 0.39 -16.18
C ASN A 22 -20.96 0.24 -14.73
N TRP A 23 -22.27 0.13 -14.56
CA TRP A 23 -22.90 -0.09 -13.25
C TRP A 23 -22.46 -1.40 -12.59
N THR A 24 -22.42 -2.50 -13.34
CA THR A 24 -21.98 -3.80 -12.82
C THR A 24 -20.50 -3.82 -12.49
N MET A 25 -19.67 -3.13 -13.27
CA MET A 25 -18.24 -2.94 -12.98
C MET A 25 -18.04 -2.13 -11.69
N VAL A 26 -18.74 -1.01 -11.54
CA VAL A 26 -18.72 -0.20 -10.30
C VAL A 26 -19.19 -1.02 -9.10
N ARG A 27 -20.23 -1.83 -9.23
CA ARG A 27 -20.71 -2.69 -8.13
C ARG A 27 -19.70 -3.78 -7.76
N ARG A 28 -19.01 -4.37 -8.73
CA ARG A 28 -17.94 -5.35 -8.49
C ARG A 28 -16.72 -4.71 -7.84
N VAL A 29 -16.33 -3.52 -8.30
CA VAL A 29 -15.27 -2.73 -7.66
C VAL A 29 -15.66 -2.38 -6.23
N ARG A 30 -16.89 -1.90 -5.99
CA ARG A 30 -17.39 -1.63 -4.63
C ARG A 30 -17.47 -2.88 -3.77
N GLY A 31 -17.78 -4.04 -4.34
CA GLY A 31 -17.76 -5.33 -3.65
C GLY A 31 -16.35 -5.77 -3.27
N ALA A 32 -15.40 -5.67 -4.20
CA ALA A 32 -13.98 -5.96 -3.94
C ALA A 32 -13.35 -4.94 -2.96
N VAL A 33 -13.78 -3.67 -3.02
CA VAL A 33 -13.43 -2.63 -2.05
C VAL A 33 -14.05 -2.95 -0.70
N ALA A 34 -15.30 -3.42 -0.61
CA ALA A 34 -15.92 -3.81 0.65
C ALA A 34 -15.25 -5.04 1.29
N GLU A 35 -14.88 -6.03 0.49
CA GLU A 35 -14.13 -7.22 0.93
C GLU A 35 -12.70 -6.87 1.38
N ARG A 36 -12.10 -5.81 0.81
CA ARG A 36 -10.84 -5.23 1.30
C ARG A 36 -11.01 -4.31 2.49
N ALA A 37 -12.09 -3.53 2.56
CA ALA A 37 -12.39 -2.59 3.65
C ALA A 37 -12.78 -3.29 4.95
N ALA A 38 -13.07 -4.59 4.91
CA ALA A 38 -13.14 -5.41 6.12
C ALA A 38 -11.79 -5.48 6.86
N TRP A 39 -10.67 -5.20 6.16
CA TRP A 39 -9.35 -5.04 6.75
C TRP A 39 -9.20 -3.62 7.29
N THR A 40 -9.11 -3.47 8.60
CA THR A 40 -9.05 -2.19 9.28
C THR A 40 -7.60 -1.74 9.54
N ILE A 41 -7.43 -0.47 9.95
CA ILE A 41 -6.13 0.05 10.40
C ILE A 41 -5.59 -0.80 11.56
N GLY A 42 -6.47 -1.21 12.48
CA GLY A 42 -6.11 -2.05 13.61
C GLY A 42 -5.65 -3.44 13.19
N ASP A 43 -6.24 -4.02 12.15
CA ASP A 43 -5.82 -5.33 11.62
C ASP A 43 -4.44 -5.23 10.96
N PHE A 44 -4.14 -4.12 10.29
CA PHE A 44 -2.82 -3.87 9.72
C PHE A 44 -1.75 -3.69 10.80
N ASP A 45 -2.00 -2.86 11.82
CA ASP A 45 -1.06 -2.64 12.90
C ASP A 45 -0.85 -3.92 13.73
N ALA A 46 -1.91 -4.70 13.95
CA ALA A 46 -1.84 -6.00 14.62
C ALA A 46 -1.08 -7.08 13.82
N ALA A 47 -0.94 -6.93 12.50
CA ALA A 47 -0.14 -7.85 11.70
C ALA A 47 1.38 -7.69 11.94
N PHE A 48 1.80 -6.59 12.57
CA PHE A 48 3.21 -6.25 12.79
C PHE A 48 3.53 -5.99 14.27
N THR A 49 2.93 -6.73 15.20
CA THR A 49 3.20 -6.60 16.65
C THR A 49 4.66 -6.82 17.04
N ASP A 50 5.41 -7.54 16.20
CA ASP A 50 6.83 -7.83 16.44
C ASP A 50 7.76 -6.70 15.98
N ALA A 51 7.26 -5.71 15.24
CA ALA A 51 8.02 -4.54 14.78
C ALA A 51 7.80 -3.33 15.70
N ASP A 52 8.63 -2.28 15.57
CA ASP A 52 8.38 -1.02 16.27
C ASP A 52 6.99 -0.46 15.88
N PRO A 53 6.15 -0.08 16.87
CA PRO A 53 4.76 0.31 16.64
C PRO A 53 4.59 1.58 15.79
N ARG A 54 5.68 2.34 15.55
CA ARG A 54 5.66 3.53 14.69
C ARG A 54 5.78 3.18 13.20
N ILE A 55 6.32 2.01 12.86
CA ILE A 55 6.65 1.65 11.49
C ILE A 55 5.41 1.34 10.66
N ALA A 56 4.50 0.51 11.18
CA ALA A 56 3.28 0.14 10.46
C ALA A 56 2.42 1.39 10.10
N PRO A 57 2.14 2.33 11.02
CA PRO A 57 1.48 3.59 10.68
C PRO A 57 2.24 4.41 9.62
N ALA A 58 3.58 4.50 9.71
CA ALA A 58 4.39 5.26 8.76
C ALA A 58 4.34 4.68 7.34
N VAL A 59 4.39 3.34 7.20
CA VAL A 59 4.26 2.65 5.91
C VAL A 59 2.85 2.79 5.35
N ARG A 60 1.82 2.64 6.20
CA ARG A 60 0.42 2.83 5.81
C ARG A 60 0.17 4.24 5.27
N ASP A 61 0.65 5.27 5.97
CA ASP A 61 0.47 6.66 5.55
C ASP A 61 1.28 7.02 4.30
N ALA A 62 2.41 6.34 4.06
CA ALA A 62 3.18 6.49 2.83
C ALA A 62 2.50 5.80 1.62
N LEU A 63 1.80 4.67 1.87
CA LEU A 63 1.03 3.95 0.84
C LEU A 63 -0.32 4.58 0.53
N ALA A 64 -0.87 5.44 1.40
CA ALA A 64 -2.20 6.03 1.24
C ALA A 64 -2.50 6.62 -0.17
N PRO A 65 -1.56 7.31 -0.86
CA PRO A 65 -1.82 7.83 -2.22
C PRO A 65 -2.04 6.76 -3.29
N TRP A 66 -1.56 5.53 -3.05
CA TRP A 66 -1.64 4.40 -3.98
C TRP A 66 -2.89 3.55 -3.79
N TYR A 67 -3.64 3.81 -2.72
CA TYR A 67 -4.88 3.11 -2.38
C TYR A 67 -6.07 4.08 -2.49
N GLY A 68 -7.25 3.53 -2.78
CA GLY A 68 -8.49 4.32 -2.73
C GLY A 68 -8.79 4.80 -1.31
N GLU A 69 -9.51 5.91 -1.19
CA GLU A 69 -9.92 6.47 0.11
C GLU A 69 -10.61 5.40 0.98
N GLY A 70 -10.11 5.23 2.21
CA GLY A 70 -10.63 4.24 3.16
C GLY A 70 -10.16 2.80 2.94
N VAL A 71 -9.30 2.54 1.95
CA VAL A 71 -8.72 1.20 1.73
C VAL A 71 -7.41 1.07 2.48
N VAL A 72 -7.33 0.07 3.36
CA VAL A 72 -6.11 -0.25 4.11
C VAL A 72 -5.27 -1.27 3.32
N PRO A 73 -3.94 -1.06 3.18
CA PRO A 73 -3.06 -2.02 2.52
C PRO A 73 -3.06 -3.36 3.27
N ARG A 74 -2.91 -4.47 2.52
CA ARG A 74 -2.67 -5.79 3.14
C ARG A 74 -1.18 -6.12 3.15
N PRO A 75 -0.67 -6.86 4.16
CA PRO A 75 0.74 -7.23 4.23
C PRO A 75 1.25 -7.97 2.98
N GLU A 76 0.39 -8.77 2.34
CA GLU A 76 0.72 -9.60 1.18
C GLU A 76 0.55 -8.86 -0.17
N ASP A 77 0.07 -7.63 -0.15
CA ASP A 77 -0.12 -6.86 -1.38
C ASP A 77 1.25 -6.64 -2.05
N THR A 78 1.41 -7.24 -3.22
CA THR A 78 2.68 -7.21 -3.97
C THR A 78 2.89 -5.83 -4.60
N LEU A 79 4.01 -5.16 -4.33
CA LEU A 79 4.28 -3.81 -4.83
C LEU A 79 4.26 -3.75 -6.37
N ARG A 80 4.96 -4.69 -7.03
CA ARG A 80 5.03 -4.74 -8.50
C ARG A 80 3.78 -5.29 -9.17
N ARG A 81 3.13 -6.31 -8.59
CA ARG A 81 1.99 -6.99 -9.26
C ARG A 81 0.67 -6.28 -9.00
N PHE A 82 0.46 -5.85 -7.76
CA PHE A 82 -0.78 -5.25 -7.30
C PHE A 82 -0.78 -3.73 -7.45
N LEU A 83 0.23 -3.05 -6.89
CA LEU A 83 0.35 -1.58 -6.98
C LEU A 83 0.99 -1.10 -8.28
N LYS A 84 1.57 -2.01 -9.07
CA LYS A 84 2.29 -1.70 -10.32
C LYS A 84 3.46 -0.75 -10.14
N MET A 85 4.01 -0.68 -8.92
CA MET A 85 5.12 0.22 -8.61
C MET A 85 6.40 -0.25 -9.30
N ASP A 86 7.11 0.70 -9.88
CA ASP A 86 8.48 0.49 -10.36
C ASP A 86 9.48 0.56 -9.20
N ARG A 87 10.76 0.30 -9.52
CA ARG A 87 11.81 0.28 -8.48
C ARG A 87 12.04 1.64 -7.85
N GLY A 88 12.00 2.72 -8.62
CA GLY A 88 12.17 4.08 -8.12
C GLY A 88 11.01 4.50 -7.22
N GLU A 89 9.79 4.14 -7.59
CA GLU A 89 8.60 4.38 -6.77
C GLU A 89 8.66 3.60 -5.43
N ILE A 90 9.25 2.39 -5.42
CA ILE A 90 9.49 1.63 -4.19
C ILE A 90 10.58 2.31 -3.34
N ASP A 91 11.65 2.81 -3.95
CA ASP A 91 12.70 3.57 -3.26
C ASP A 91 12.11 4.83 -2.60
N ASP A 92 11.28 5.58 -3.34
CA ASP A 92 10.59 6.78 -2.88
C ASP A 92 9.59 6.47 -1.75
N LEU A 93 8.87 5.35 -1.84
CA LEU A 93 7.96 4.89 -0.79
C LEU A 93 8.70 4.64 0.52
N VAL A 94 9.83 3.93 0.47
CA VAL A 94 10.65 3.61 1.64
C VAL A 94 11.24 4.89 2.23
N ALA A 95 11.76 5.79 1.39
CA ALA A 95 12.25 7.09 1.82
C ALA A 95 11.15 7.93 2.49
N ALA A 96 9.94 7.94 1.93
CA ALA A 96 8.79 8.66 2.47
C ALA A 96 8.31 8.08 3.82
N ALA A 97 8.34 6.76 3.99
CA ALA A 97 8.02 6.10 5.26
C ALA A 97 9.10 6.39 6.31
N ALA A 98 10.38 6.32 5.95
CA ALA A 98 11.48 6.59 6.86
C ALA A 98 11.56 8.06 7.30
N ALA A 99 11.28 8.99 6.39
CA ALA A 99 11.16 10.41 6.71
C ALA A 99 10.08 10.69 7.77
N ARG A 100 8.95 9.96 7.72
CA ARG A 100 7.89 10.04 8.75
C ARG A 100 8.32 9.49 10.10
N LEU A 101 9.27 8.55 10.12
CA LEU A 101 9.91 8.04 11.34
C LEU A 101 10.98 8.99 11.89
N GLY A 102 11.25 10.12 11.22
CA GLY A 102 12.32 11.05 11.59
C GLY A 102 13.72 10.54 11.26
N GLN A 103 13.83 9.47 10.46
CA GLN A 103 15.09 8.89 10.00
C GLN A 103 15.16 8.98 8.48
N PRO A 104 15.62 10.11 7.91
CA PRO A 104 15.89 10.17 6.48
C PRO A 104 17.00 9.17 6.14
N ILE A 105 16.66 8.12 5.39
CA ILE A 105 17.62 7.12 4.93
C ILE A 105 18.42 7.74 3.78
N ALA A 106 19.71 8.01 4.03
CA ALA A 106 20.65 8.47 3.02
C ALA A 106 21.38 7.27 2.39
N GLY A 107 20.74 6.60 1.43
CA GLY A 107 21.26 5.43 0.71
C GLY A 107 21.30 4.13 1.54
N PRO A 108 21.50 2.92 0.95
CA PRO A 108 21.71 2.56 -0.46
C PRO A 108 20.37 2.25 -1.19
N THR A 109 20.44 1.81 -2.45
CA THR A 109 19.28 1.35 -3.23
C THR A 109 18.51 0.30 -2.44
N VAL A 110 17.20 0.47 -2.30
CA VAL A 110 16.37 -0.47 -1.53
C VAL A 110 16.54 -1.86 -2.17
N PRO A 111 16.68 -2.93 -1.36
CA PRO A 111 16.65 -4.30 -1.88
C PRO A 111 15.33 -4.56 -2.62
N ASP A 112 15.25 -5.62 -3.42
CA ASP A 112 14.00 -5.93 -4.12
C ASP A 112 12.94 -6.37 -3.09
N LEU A 113 12.01 -5.47 -2.76
CA LEU A 113 10.94 -5.69 -1.79
C LEU A 113 9.69 -6.18 -2.54
N PRO A 114 9.26 -7.44 -2.33
CA PRO A 114 8.14 -8.00 -3.09
C PRO A 114 6.78 -7.46 -2.62
N ASP A 115 6.60 -7.21 -1.33
CA ASP A 115 5.31 -6.91 -0.70
C ASP A 115 5.42 -5.86 0.41
N VAL A 116 4.26 -5.40 0.90
CA VAL A 116 4.16 -4.40 1.99
C VAL A 116 4.81 -4.89 3.28
N ALA A 117 4.66 -6.18 3.61
CA ALA A 117 5.29 -6.76 4.80
C ALA A 117 6.83 -6.69 4.74
N ALA A 118 7.43 -6.87 3.56
CA ALA A 118 8.86 -6.73 3.36
C ALA A 118 9.34 -5.29 3.59
N VAL A 119 8.54 -4.29 3.22
CA VAL A 119 8.82 -2.87 3.54
C VAL A 119 8.87 -2.63 5.04
N VAL A 120 7.85 -3.12 5.77
CA VAL A 120 7.80 -2.97 7.24
C VAL A 120 8.99 -3.65 7.90
N ARG A 121 9.29 -4.91 7.53
CA ARG A 121 10.45 -5.65 8.06
C ARG A 121 11.78 -4.98 7.72
N HIS A 122 11.91 -4.42 6.53
CA HIS A 122 13.14 -3.71 6.13
C HIS A 122 13.37 -2.46 6.98
N LEU A 123 12.33 -1.65 7.19
CA LEU A 123 12.42 -0.48 8.06
C LEU A 123 12.67 -0.85 9.52
N ASP A 124 12.08 -1.94 10.02
CA ASP A 124 12.32 -2.44 11.38
C ASP A 124 13.77 -2.89 11.56
N ALA A 125 14.35 -3.59 10.59
CA ALA A 125 15.75 -3.97 10.59
C ALA A 125 16.69 -2.74 10.60
N ILE A 126 16.36 -1.70 9.82
CA ILE A 126 17.13 -0.44 9.81
C ILE A 126 17.04 0.27 11.17
N LEU A 127 15.84 0.35 11.75
CA LEU A 127 15.62 1.01 13.04
C LEU A 127 16.34 0.27 14.18
N ARG A 128 16.28 -1.07 14.19
CA ARG A 128 17.01 -1.89 15.18
C ARG A 128 18.52 -1.79 15.00
N GLY A 129 19.02 -1.86 13.77
CA GLY A 129 20.45 -1.73 13.47
C GLY A 129 21.03 -0.35 13.82
N THR A 130 20.24 0.72 13.63
CA THR A 130 20.62 2.06 14.09
C THR A 130 20.54 2.21 15.61
N CYS A 131 19.59 1.54 16.27
CA CYS A 131 19.51 1.50 17.74
C CYS A 131 20.69 0.76 18.38
N GLU A 132 21.13 -0.36 17.79
CA GLU A 132 22.30 -1.11 18.27
C GLU A 132 23.61 -0.35 18.06
N ALA A 133 23.74 0.37 16.94
CA ALA A 133 24.88 1.26 16.71
C ALA A 133 24.88 2.51 17.63
N ALA A 134 23.73 2.88 18.21
CA ALA A 134 23.58 4.06 19.07
C ALA A 134 23.83 3.77 20.57
N LEU A 135 23.97 2.50 20.98
CA LEU A 135 24.33 2.16 22.35
C LEU A 135 25.87 2.25 22.50
N PRO A 136 26.42 3.11 23.37
CA PRO A 136 27.86 3.13 23.61
C PRO A 136 28.30 1.75 24.15
N PRO A 137 29.48 1.23 23.76
CA PRO A 137 29.98 -0.02 24.32
C PRO A 137 30.07 0.13 25.83
N ILE A 138 29.32 -0.69 26.56
CA ILE A 138 29.48 -0.81 28.01
C ILE A 138 30.85 -1.42 28.22
N ALA A 139 31.82 -0.58 28.59
CA ALA A 139 33.18 -1.00 28.88
C ALA A 139 33.14 -2.01 30.06
N PRO A 140 33.72 -3.22 29.92
CA PRO A 140 33.60 -4.30 30.91
C PRO A 140 34.45 -4.11 32.19
N ASP A 141 34.77 -2.87 32.57
CA ASP A 141 35.79 -2.54 33.58
C ASP A 141 35.29 -1.65 34.73
N GLN A 142 33.98 -1.62 34.99
CA GLN A 142 33.43 -1.06 36.24
C GLN A 142 32.64 -2.11 37.05
N TYR A 143 33.36 -3.06 37.65
CA TYR A 143 33.00 -3.72 38.91
C TYR A 143 34.26 -4.02 39.71
#